data_AF-A0A2H2ZFX2-F1
#
_entry.id   AF-A0A2H2ZFX2-F1
#
_cell.length_a   1.000
_cell.length_b   1.000
_cell.length_c   1.000
_cell.angle_alpha   90.00
_cell.angle_beta   90.00
_cell.angle_gamma   90.00
#
_symmetry.space_group_name_H-M   'P 1'
#
loop_
_entity.id
_entity.type
_entity.pdbx_description
1 polymer ?
#
loop_
_entity_poly.entity_id
_entity_poly.type
_entity_poly.pdbx_seq_one_letter_code
_entity_poly.pdbx_strand_id
1 'polypeptide(L)'
;MSSKKPAQRSAIADVVAREYTIHMHKRLHGVTFKKRAPRAIKEIKSFATKAMGTTDVRIDPQLNKKVWEQGVKGVAYRIRVRISRRRNDEEGAKEKLYSYVQAVNVKNPKGLATEVVEE
;
A
#
# COMPACT_ATOMS: atom_id res chain seq x y z
N MET A 1 7.88 3.90 -37.80
CA MET A 1 8.67 3.04 -36.88
C MET A 1 7.70 2.19 -36.09
N SER A 2 7.67 0.88 -36.31
CA SER A 2 6.74 -0.05 -35.64
C SER A 2 7.18 -0.26 -34.20
N SER A 3 6.36 0.15 -33.22
CA SER A 3 6.62 -0.10 -31.80
C SER A 3 6.37 -1.59 -31.51
N LYS A 4 7.46 -2.33 -31.31
CA LYS A 4 7.42 -3.71 -30.81
C LYS A 4 6.64 -3.74 -29.50
N LYS A 5 5.47 -4.41 -29.46
CA LYS A 5 4.74 -4.65 -28.22
C LYS A 5 5.66 -5.45 -27.27
N PRO A 6 5.88 -5.01 -26.03
CA PRO A 6 6.70 -5.76 -25.09
C PRO A 6 6.03 -7.11 -24.81
N ALA A 7 6.85 -8.16 -24.71
CA ALA A 7 6.39 -9.52 -24.41
C ALA A 7 5.56 -9.52 -23.10
N GLN A 8 4.46 -10.25 -23.12
CA GLN A 8 3.53 -10.34 -21.99
C GLN A 8 4.22 -11.07 -20.82
N ARG A 9 4.50 -10.34 -19.73
CA ARG A 9 5.11 -10.91 -18.52
C ARG A 9 4.14 -11.92 -17.88
N SER A 10 4.68 -13.00 -17.32
CA SER A 10 3.90 -14.03 -16.64
C SER A 10 3.39 -13.52 -15.29
N ALA A 11 2.18 -13.90 -14.91
CA ALA A 11 1.56 -13.47 -13.64
C ALA A 11 2.35 -13.91 -12.39
N ILE A 12 3.19 -14.94 -12.51
CA ILE A 12 4.09 -15.41 -11.44
C ILE A 12 5.23 -14.42 -11.23
N ALA A 13 5.81 -13.88 -12.30
CA ALA A 13 6.84 -12.84 -12.21
C ALA A 13 6.30 -11.52 -11.64
N ASP A 14 4.97 -11.38 -11.62
CA ASP A 14 4.30 -10.22 -11.06
C ASP A 14 4.01 -10.36 -9.55
N VAL A 15 4.13 -11.54 -8.93
CA VAL A 15 4.02 -11.65 -7.47
C VAL A 15 5.27 -11.06 -6.84
N VAL A 16 5.10 -9.97 -6.08
CA VAL A 16 6.21 -9.23 -5.46
C VAL A 16 5.73 -8.62 -4.14
N ALA A 17 6.57 -8.71 -3.11
CA ALA A 17 6.42 -7.94 -1.88
C ALA A 17 7.45 -6.81 -1.82
N ARG A 18 7.00 -5.61 -1.43
CA ARG A 18 7.87 -4.45 -1.25
C ARG A 18 7.50 -3.70 0.00
N GLU A 19 8.51 -3.20 0.69
CA GLU A 19 8.32 -2.27 1.79
C GLU A 19 8.50 -0.83 1.33
N TYR A 20 7.53 0.00 1.68
CA TYR A 20 7.48 1.40 1.34
C TYR A 20 7.33 2.25 2.60
N THR A 21 7.92 3.44 2.56
CA THR A 21 7.65 4.48 3.55
C THR A 21 6.67 5.49 2.96
N ILE A 22 5.45 5.55 3.49
CA ILE A 22 4.45 6.54 3.05
C ILE A 22 4.57 7.81 3.89
N HIS A 23 4.78 8.94 3.22
CA HIS A 23 4.78 10.25 3.87
C HIS A 23 3.35 10.78 4.06
N MET A 24 2.73 10.40 5.18
CA MET A 24 1.35 10.76 5.50
C MET A 24 1.14 12.26 5.71
N HIS A 25 2.10 12.95 6.35
CA HIS A 25 1.95 14.39 6.62
C HIS A 25 1.78 15.23 5.33
N LYS A 26 2.52 14.91 4.25
CA LYS A 26 2.36 15.57 2.95
C LYS A 26 0.99 15.26 2.31
N ARG A 27 0.52 14.02 2.45
CA ARG A 27 -0.76 13.55 1.89
C ARG A 27 -1.99 14.05 2.64
N LEU A 28 -1.84 14.35 3.93
CA LEU A 28 -2.91 14.81 4.81
C LEU A 28 -2.84 16.31 5.11
N HIS A 29 -2.00 17.03 4.37
CA HIS A 29 -1.91 18.48 4.50
C HIS A 29 -3.24 19.15 4.13
N GLY A 30 -3.71 20.09 4.95
CA GLY A 30 -4.99 20.78 4.75
C GLY A 30 -6.25 19.98 5.07
N VAL A 31 -6.14 18.72 5.52
CA VAL A 31 -7.30 17.90 5.89
C VAL A 31 -7.80 18.28 7.29
N THR A 32 -9.11 18.48 7.44
CA THR A 32 -9.76 18.71 8.74
C THR A 32 -9.46 17.57 9.72
N PHE A 33 -9.17 17.89 10.98
CA PHE A 33 -8.78 16.89 11.99
C PHE A 33 -9.78 15.74 12.15
N LYS A 34 -11.09 16.00 12.08
CA LYS A 34 -12.14 14.98 12.17
C LYS A 34 -12.12 13.97 11.01
N LYS A 35 -11.44 14.27 9.90
CA LYS A 35 -11.39 13.43 8.69
C LYS A 35 -9.98 12.88 8.44
N ARG A 36 -9.01 13.12 9.31
CA ARG A 36 -7.59 12.86 9.05
C ARG A 36 -7.26 11.36 9.00
N ALA A 37 -7.62 10.57 10.01
CA ALA A 37 -7.44 9.12 9.99
C ALA A 37 -8.27 8.41 8.89
N PRO A 38 -9.56 8.73 8.67
CA PRO A 38 -10.31 8.19 7.54
C PRO A 38 -9.67 8.51 6.17
N ARG A 39 -9.14 9.73 6.01
CA ARG A 39 -8.42 10.12 4.79
C ARG A 39 -7.08 9.39 4.66
N ALA A 40 -6.38 9.14 5.77
CA ALA A 40 -5.13 8.40 5.79
C ALA A 40 -5.27 7.01 5.17
N ILE A 41 -6.32 6.28 5.53
CA ILE A 41 -6.60 4.95 4.99
C ILE A 41 -6.85 5.01 3.48
N LYS A 42 -7.62 6.01 3.02
CA LYS A 42 -7.88 6.22 1.59
C LYS A 42 -6.59 6.55 0.82
N GLU A 43 -5.71 7.34 1.41
CA GLU A 43 -4.40 7.67 0.83
C GLU A 43 -3.45 6.47 0.79
N ILE A 44 -3.47 5.60 1.80
CA ILE A 44 -2.73 4.33 1.80
C ILE A 44 -3.24 3.42 0.68
N LYS A 45 -4.57 3.31 0.53
CA LYS A 45 -5.18 2.53 -0.56
C LYS A 45 -4.78 3.07 -1.93
N SER A 46 -4.91 4.39 -2.13
CA SER A 46 -4.51 5.08 -3.36
C SER A 46 -3.02 4.88 -3.69
N PHE A 47 -2.15 4.93 -2.68
CA PHE A 47 -0.73 4.67 -2.84
C PHE A 47 -0.47 3.23 -3.30
N ALA A 48 -1.11 2.24 -2.67
CA ALA A 48 -0.95 0.84 -3.03
C ALA A 48 -1.46 0.55 -4.46
N THR A 49 -2.62 1.10 -4.84
CA THR A 49 -3.16 1.01 -6.20
C THR A 49 -2.16 1.56 -7.23
N LYS A 50 -1.56 2.72 -6.96
CA LYS A 50 -0.58 3.33 -7.88
C LYS A 50 0.75 2.57 -7.92
N ALA A 51 1.22 2.06 -6.78
CA ALA A 51 2.52 1.41 -6.67
C ALA A 51 2.53 -0.02 -7.26
N MET A 52 1.45 -0.78 -7.08
CA MET A 52 1.36 -2.18 -7.50
C MET A 52 0.52 -2.40 -8.77
N GLY A 53 -0.27 -1.39 -9.17
CA GLY A 53 -1.11 -1.45 -10.37
C GLY A 53 -2.34 -2.35 -10.25
N THR A 54 -2.80 -2.66 -9.03
CA THR A 54 -4.01 -3.47 -8.79
C THR A 54 -5.16 -2.58 -8.31
N THR A 55 -6.40 -2.88 -8.72
CA THR A 55 -7.56 -2.13 -8.19
C THR A 55 -8.10 -2.75 -6.90
N ASP A 56 -7.99 -4.08 -6.76
CA ASP A 56 -8.21 -4.75 -5.47
C ASP A 56 -7.03 -4.49 -4.53
N VAL A 57 -7.32 -3.80 -3.43
CA VAL A 57 -6.37 -3.48 -2.36
C VAL A 57 -7.05 -3.76 -1.02
N ARG A 58 -6.49 -4.72 -0.31
CA ARG A 58 -6.94 -5.22 0.98
C ARG A 58 -5.99 -4.70 2.06
N ILE A 59 -6.56 -4.09 3.10
CA ILE A 59 -5.80 -3.49 4.20
C ILE A 59 -5.87 -4.43 5.40
N ASP A 60 -4.71 -4.76 5.98
CA ASP A 60 -4.61 -5.54 7.20
C ASP A 60 -5.27 -4.78 8.39
N PRO A 61 -6.12 -5.44 9.20
CA PRO A 61 -6.64 -4.85 10.43
C PRO A 61 -5.58 -4.25 11.36
N GLN A 62 -4.36 -4.80 11.40
CA GLN A 62 -3.25 -4.26 12.19
C GLN A 62 -2.78 -2.90 11.68
N LEU A 63 -2.75 -2.72 10.35
CA LEU A 63 -2.46 -1.41 9.75
C LEU A 63 -3.56 -0.40 10.09
N ASN A 64 -4.82 -0.83 10.07
CA ASN A 64 -5.93 0.01 10.50
C ASN A 64 -5.76 0.45 11.96
N LYS A 65 -5.50 -0.49 12.88
CA LYS A 65 -5.24 -0.17 14.30
C LYS A 65 -4.11 0.85 14.46
N LYS A 66 -2.99 0.67 13.76
CA LYS A 66 -1.83 1.59 13.79
C LYS A 66 -2.16 3.00 13.29
N VAL A 67 -3.01 3.12 12.26
CA VAL A 67 -3.45 4.43 11.75
C VAL A 67 -4.38 5.15 12.74
N TRP A 68 -5.17 4.40 13.51
CA TRP A 68 -6.14 4.92 14.46
C TRP A 68 -5.64 4.99 15.91
N GLU A 69 -4.42 4.53 16.19
CA GLU A 69 -3.86 4.38 17.54
C GLU A 69 -3.87 5.68 18.36
N GLN A 70 -3.56 6.83 17.73
CA GLN A 70 -3.56 8.14 18.39
C GLN A 70 -4.88 8.92 18.16
N GLY A 71 -5.93 8.22 17.74
CA GLY A 71 -7.26 8.76 17.46
C GLY A 71 -7.40 9.46 16.10
N VAL A 72 -8.58 10.02 15.84
CA VAL A 72 -8.96 10.54 14.50
C VAL A 72 -8.04 11.64 13.96
N LYS A 73 -7.43 12.43 14.85
CA LYS A 73 -6.51 13.53 14.52
C LYS A 73 -5.04 13.10 14.48
N GLY A 74 -4.69 12.04 15.20
CA GLY A 74 -3.31 11.61 15.43
C GLY A 74 -2.89 10.55 14.41
N VAL A 75 -2.53 10.98 13.21
CA VAL A 75 -1.94 10.07 12.22
C VAL A 75 -0.42 10.24 12.23
N ALA A 76 0.32 9.14 12.33
CA ALA A 76 1.77 9.15 12.24
C ALA A 76 2.26 9.87 10.98
N TYR A 77 3.32 10.69 11.11
CA TYR A 77 3.83 11.51 10.01
C TYR A 77 4.31 10.69 8.81
N ARG A 78 4.88 9.52 9.09
CA ARG A 78 5.35 8.52 8.14
C ARG A 78 4.97 7.15 8.65
N ILE A 79 4.58 6.26 7.75
CA ILE A 79 4.22 4.87 8.07
C ILE A 79 5.03 3.96 7.15
N ARG A 80 5.73 2.98 7.72
CA ARG A 80 6.35 1.89 6.97
C ARG A 80 5.29 0.80 6.77
N VAL A 81 5.09 0.43 5.52
CA VAL A 81 4.09 -0.57 5.10
C VAL A 81 4.73 -1.55 4.14
N ARG A 82 4.40 -2.82 4.32
CA ARG A 82 4.69 -3.89 3.37
C ARG A 82 3.48 -4.05 2.47
N ILE A 83 3.71 -4.05 1.16
CA ILE A 83 2.68 -4.27 0.16
C ILE A 83 3.06 -5.54 -0.60
N SER A 84 2.25 -6.58 -0.45
CA SER A 84 2.43 -7.85 -1.12
C SER A 84 1.37 -7.98 -2.22
N ARG A 85 1.81 -8.06 -3.49
CA ARG A 85 0.90 -8.35 -4.60
C ARG A 85 0.81 -9.86 -4.76
N ARG A 86 -0.36 -10.42 -4.47
CA ARG A 86 -0.63 -11.86 -4.44
C ARG A 86 -1.66 -12.23 -5.50
N ARG A 87 -1.67 -13.52 -5.88
CA ARG A 87 -2.68 -14.08 -6.79
C ARG A 87 -4.00 -14.26 -6.05
N ASN A 88 -5.10 -13.94 -6.72
CA ASN A 88 -6.42 -14.29 -6.25
C ASN A 88 -6.81 -15.67 -6.79
N ASP A 89 -7.03 -16.62 -5.88
CA ASP A 89 -7.39 -18.00 -6.20
C ASP A 89 -8.91 -18.26 -6.09
N GLU A 90 -9.70 -17.23 -5.77
CA GLU A 90 -11.17 -17.32 -5.71
C GLU A 90 -11.78 -17.51 -7.11
N GLU A 91 -12.58 -18.55 -7.28
CA GLU A 91 -13.29 -18.88 -8.51
C GLU A 91 -14.35 -17.80 -8.81
N GLY A 92 -14.10 -16.96 -9.83
CA GLY A 92 -14.97 -15.81 -10.19
C GLY A 92 -14.41 -14.43 -9.84
N ALA A 93 -13.16 -14.33 -9.38
CA ALA A 93 -12.51 -13.05 -9.13
C ALA A 93 -12.42 -12.18 -10.40
N LYS A 94 -12.88 -10.92 -10.30
CA LYS A 94 -12.79 -9.93 -11.40
C LYS A 94 -11.34 -9.60 -11.77
N GLU A 95 -10.43 -9.64 -10.80
CA GLU A 95 -9.00 -9.40 -11.01
C GLU A 95 -8.19 -10.62 -10.55
N LYS A 96 -7.15 -10.97 -11.32
CA LYS A 96 -6.27 -12.11 -11.04
C LYS A 96 -5.28 -11.85 -9.90
N LEU A 97 -5.05 -10.58 -9.56
CA LEU A 97 -4.07 -10.14 -8.57
C LEU A 97 -4.72 -9.16 -7.61
N TYR A 98 -4.36 -9.23 -6.34
CA TYR A 98 -4.73 -8.24 -5.33
C TYR A 98 -3.49 -7.78 -4.57
N SER A 99 -3.54 -6.56 -4.03
CA SER A 99 -2.50 -6.06 -3.13
C SER A 99 -2.95 -6.16 -1.68
N TYR A 100 -2.13 -6.79 -0.85
CA TYR A 100 -2.32 -6.85 0.60
C TYR A 100 -1.35 -5.88 1.28
N VAL A 101 -1.87 -5.00 2.14
CA VAL A 101 -1.09 -3.94 2.79
C VAL A 101 -1.01 -4.18 4.29
N GLN A 102 0.20 -4.34 4.81
CA GLN A 102 0.49 -4.62 6.21
C GLN A 102 1.36 -3.53 6.84
N ALA A 103 1.17 -3.28 8.13
CA ALA A 103 2.04 -2.38 8.89
C ALA A 103 3.36 -3.09 9.23
N VAL A 104 4.48 -2.40 9.00
CA VAL A 104 5.78 -2.85 9.51
C VAL A 104 6.11 -2.06 10.76
N ASN A 105 6.52 -2.75 11.82
CA ASN A 105 6.92 -2.13 13.07
C ASN A 105 8.38 -1.69 13.01
N VAL A 106 8.57 -0.40 12.78
CA VAL A 106 9.88 0.24 12.78
C VAL A 106 9.84 1.45 13.71
N LYS A 107 10.88 1.61 14.53
CA LYS A 107 11.00 2.74 15.48
C LYS A 107 11.07 4.08 14.75
N ASN A 108 11.83 4.17 13.66
CA ASN A 108 11.92 5.38 12.84
C ASN A 108 11.85 5.04 11.34
N PRO A 109 10.75 5.39 10.64
CA PRO A 109 10.61 5.13 9.21
C PRO A 109 11.32 6.16 8.31
N LYS A 110 11.90 7.24 8.85
CA LYS A 110 12.57 8.27 8.06
C LYS A 110 13.90 7.73 7.51
N GLY A 111 14.12 7.89 6.20
CA GLY A 111 15.38 7.50 5.54
C GLY A 111 15.41 6.07 5.00
N LEU A 112 14.41 5.25 5.31
CA LEU A 112 14.30 3.90 4.75
C LEU A 112 13.86 3.96 3.29
N ALA A 113 14.70 3.44 2.40
CA ALA A 113 14.42 3.29 0.99
C ALA A 113 13.36 2.21 0.74
N THR A 114 12.84 2.17 -0.49
CA THR A 114 11.97 1.07 -0.90
C THR A 114 12.81 -0.20 -1.02
N GLU A 115 12.36 -1.27 -0.36
CA GLU A 115 13.07 -2.55 -0.36
C GLU A 115 12.14 -3.63 -0.93
N VAL A 116 12.69 -4.53 -1.73
CA VAL A 116 11.99 -5.75 -2.14
C VAL A 116 12.18 -6.77 -1.02
N VAL A 117 11.07 -7.35 -0.55
CA VAL A 117 11.09 -8.36 0.49
C VAL A 117 10.80 -9.70 -0.14
N GLU A 118 11.60 -10.71 0.20
CA GLU A 118 11.29 -12.10 -0.10
C GLU A 118 10.24 -12.56 0.92
N GLU A 119 9.08 -12.98 0.41
CA GLU A 119 7.97 -13.53 1.20
C GLU A 119 8.06 -15.06 1.22
#